data_AF-A0A7J2S899-F1
#
_entry.id   AF-A0A7J2S899-F1
#
_cell.length_a   1.000
_cell.length_b   1.000
_cell.length_c   1.000
_cell.angle_alpha   90.00
_cell.angle_beta   90.00
_cell.angle_gamma   90.00
#
_symmetry.space_group_name_H-M   'P 1'
#
loop_
_entity.id
_entity.type
_entity.pdbx_description
1 polymer ?
#
loop_
_entity_poly.entity_id
_entity_poly.type
_entity_poly.pdbx_seq_one_letter_code
_entity_poly.pdbx_strand_id
1 'polypeptide(L)' 'MIQCVHIHIKYDTHLTRFYKRIAARRGKKIAVVATASKMLRVIYQMLINKEEFKPFPVKSRKFSVG' A
#
# COMPACT_ATOMS: atom_id res chain seq x y z
N MET A 1 -2.17 8.77 -7.23
CA MET A 1 -1.92 7.39 -6.73
C MET A 1 -2.68 6.30 -7.47
N ILE A 2 -3.89 6.52 -7.99
CA ILE A 2 -4.65 5.48 -8.74
C ILE A 2 -3.89 4.99 -10.00
N GLN A 3 -3.38 5.91 -10.82
CA GLN A 3 -2.59 5.56 -12.02
C GLN A 3 -1.28 4.84 -11.64
N CYS A 4 -0.65 5.24 -10.53
CA CYS A 4 0.55 4.58 -9.99
C CYS A 4 0.25 3.13 -9.61
N VAL A 5 -0.90 2.86 -8.97
CA VAL A 5 -1.36 1.49 -8.67
C VAL A 5 -1.56 0.69 -9.95
N HIS A 6 -2.12 1.28 -11.01
CA HIS A 6 -2.33 0.59 -12.29
C HIS A 6 -1.01 0.17 -12.96
N ILE A 7 -0.02 1.06 -12.99
CA ILE A 7 1.34 0.74 -13.46
C ILE A 7 1.95 -0.36 -12.59
N HIS A 8 1.78 -0.26 -11.27
CA HIS A 8 2.37 -1.19 -10.33
C HIS A 8 1.75 -2.59 -10.39
N ILE A 9 0.45 -2.72 -10.69
CA ILE A 9 -0.22 -4.01 -10.92
C ILE A 9 0.40 -4.78 -12.10
N LYS A 10 1.00 -4.08 -13.06
CA LYS A 10 1.71 -4.68 -14.19
C LYS A 10 3.03 -5.35 -13.78
N TYR A 11 3.59 -4.98 -12.63
CA TYR A 11 4.81 -5.55 -12.07
C TYR A 11 4.49 -6.48 -10.89
N ASP A 12 5.17 -7.63 -10.76
CA ASP A 12 4.91 -8.56 -9.65
C ASP A 12 5.67 -8.14 -8.38
N THR A 13 5.06 -7.26 -7.61
CA THR A 13 5.59 -6.77 -6.34
C THR A 13 4.71 -7.20 -5.17
N HIS A 14 5.18 -6.96 -3.94
CA HIS A 14 4.37 -7.14 -2.72
C HIS A 14 3.05 -6.38 -2.74
N LEU A 15 3.03 -5.23 -3.40
CA LEU A 15 1.83 -4.40 -3.50
C LEU A 15 0.83 -5.00 -4.50
N THR A 16 1.31 -5.62 -5.57
CA THR A 16 0.48 -6.38 -6.52
C THR A 16 -0.16 -7.59 -5.85
N ARG A 17 0.57 -8.29 -4.97
CA ARG A 17 0.00 -9.37 -4.14
C ARG A 17 -1.07 -8.85 -3.17
N PHE A 18 -0.86 -7.67 -2.57
CA PHE A 18 -1.86 -7.02 -1.72
C PHE A 18 -3.11 -6.64 -2.52
N TYR A 19 -2.94 -6.02 -3.69
CA TYR A 19 -4.03 -5.68 -4.60
C TYR A 19 -4.83 -6.93 -5.00
N LYS A 20 -4.16 -8.00 -5.46
CA LYS A 20 -4.79 -9.27 -5.85
C LYS A 20 -5.64 -9.86 -4.70
N ARG A 21 -5.13 -9.83 -3.47
CA ARG A 21 -5.86 -10.31 -2.28
C ARG A 21 -7.13 -9.52 -1.98
N ILE A 22 -7.09 -8.19 -2.10
CA ILE A 22 -8.27 -7.35 -1.87
C ILE A 22 -9.24 -7.46 -3.05
N ALA A 23 -8.73 -7.53 -4.29
CA ALA A 23 -9.53 -7.66 -5.49
C ALA A 23 -10.34 -8.96 -5.48
N ALA A 24 -9.73 -10.06 -5.03
CA ALA A 24 -10.42 -11.35 -4.87
C ALA A 24 -11.54 -11.32 -3.81
N ARG A 25 -11.43 -10.46 -2.79
CA ARG A 25 -12.39 -10.41 -1.67
C ARG A 25 -13.49 -9.36 -1.84
N ARG A 26 -13.19 -8.21 -2.45
CA ARG A 26 -14.05 -7.02 -2.46
C ARG A 26 -14.21 -6.37 -3.84
N GLY A 27 -13.63 -6.98 -4.88
CA GLY A 27 -13.69 -6.46 -6.23
C GLY A 27 -12.62 -5.39 -6.55
N LYS A 28 -12.42 -5.18 -7.85
CA LYS A 28 -11.30 -4.39 -8.40
C LYS A 28 -11.30 -2.93 -7.96
N LYS A 29 -12.47 -2.26 -7.97
CA LYS A 29 -12.59 -0.83 -7.62
C LYS A 29 -12.14 -0.55 -6.18
N ILE A 30 -12.64 -1.35 -5.23
CA ILE A 30 -12.27 -1.26 -3.81
C ILE A 30 -10.79 -1.59 -3.62
N ALA A 31 -10.26 -2.57 -4.35
CA ALA A 31 -8.85 -2.94 -4.27
C ALA A 31 -7.90 -1.82 -4.75
N VAL A 32 -8.26 -1.08 -5.81
CA VAL A 32 -7.45 0.05 -6.28
C VAL A 32 -7.34 1.13 -5.21
N VAL A 33 -8.48 1.52 -4.62
CA VAL A 33 -8.53 2.55 -3.57
C VAL A 33 -7.76 2.09 -2.33
N ALA A 34 -7.99 0.87 -1.85
CA ALA A 34 -7.29 0.33 -0.68
C ALA A 34 -5.77 0.25 -0.89
N THR A 35 -5.33 -0.09 -2.10
CA THR A 35 -3.91 -0.16 -2.45
C THR A 35 -3.29 1.24 -2.52
N ALA A 36 -4.00 2.22 -3.08
CA ALA A 36 -3.56 3.61 -3.13
C ALA A 36 -3.43 4.23 -1.73
N SER A 37 -4.40 4.01 -0.85
CA SER A 37 -4.33 4.48 0.56
C SER A 37 -3.17 3.83 1.30
N LYS A 38 -2.88 2.56 1.05
CA LYS A 38 -1.72 1.87 1.63
C LYS A 38 -0.40 2.46 1.13
N MET A 39 -0.26 2.70 -0.18
CA MET A 39 0.93 3.38 -0.74
C MET A 39 1.14 4.75 -0.10
N LEU A 40 0.09 5.57 -0.04
CA LEU A 40 0.19 6.92 0.51
C LEU A 40 0.65 6.90 1.97
N ARG A 41 0.13 5.97 2.77
CA ARG A 41 0.50 5.84 4.17
C ARG A 41 1.95 5.43 4.37
N VAL A 42 2.49 4.59 3.49
CA VAL A 42 3.92 4.23 3.50
C VAL A 42 4.77 5.46 3.16
N ILE A 43 4.42 6.19 2.09
CA ILE A 43 5.13 7.42 1.68
C ILE A 43 5.10 8.47 2.80
N TYR A 44 3.95 8.69 3.42
CA TYR A 44 3.79 9.64 4.53
C TYR A 44 4.67 9.28 5.74
N GLN A 45 4.75 7.99 6.09
CA GLN A 45 5.62 7.53 7.17
C GLN A 45 7.10 7.67 6.83
N MET A 46 7.50 7.41 5.58
CA MET A 46 8.87 7.64 5.13
C MET A 46 9.24 9.13 5.26
N LEU A 47 8.31 10.02 4.89
CA LEU A 47 8.53 11.47 4.95
C LEU A 47 8.69 11.97 6.39
N ILE A 48 7.85 11.49 7.31
CA ILE A 48 7.90 11.89 8.72
C ILE A 48 9.12 11.34 9.43
N ASN A 49 9.42 10.05 9.22
CA ASN A 49 10.50 9.39 9.95
C ASN A 49 11.87 9.66 9.32
N LYS A 50 11.95 10.30 8.15
CA LYS A 50 13.17 10.41 7.31
C LYS A 50 13.88 9.07 7.11
N GLU A 51 13.12 7.98 7.13
CA GLU A 51 13.63 6.62 6.96
C GLU A 51 13.48 6.18 5.50
N GLU A 52 14.48 5.48 4.98
CA GLU A 52 14.40 4.87 3.65
C GLU A 52 13.29 3.81 3.55
N PHE A 53 12.81 3.62 2.32
CA PHE A 53 11.82 2.60 2.01
C PHE A 53 12.35 1.21 2.34
N LYS A 54 11.89 0.63 3.45
CA LYS A 54 12.14 -0.77 3.79
C LYS A 54 10.97 -1.61 3.26
N PRO A 55 11.18 -2.51 2.27
CA PRO A 55 10.12 -3.36 1.72
C PRO A 55 9.60 -4.42 2.71
N PHE A 56 10.23 -4.54 3.89
CA PHE A 56 9.78 -5.40 4.98
C PHE A 56 8.51 -4.86 5.65
N PRO A 57 7.63 -5.73 6.16
CA PRO A 57 6.55 -5.29 7.03
C PRO A 57 7.17 -4.80 8.33
N VAL A 58 7.38 -3.50 8.46
CA VAL A 58 7.68 -2.89 9.74
C VAL A 58 6.48 -3.20 10.64
N LYS A 59 6.76 -4.04 11.65
CA LYS A 59 5.91 -4.49 12.75
C LYS A 59 4.77 -3.51 12.99
N SER A 60 3.52 -3.99 13.04
CA SER A 60 2.31 -3.24 13.37
C SER A 60 2.55 -2.25 14.50
N ARG A 61 3.02 -1.03 14.18
CA ARG A 61 3.16 0.05 15.15
C ARG A 61 1.72 0.47 15.41
N LYS A 62 1.19 0.04 16.56
CA LYS A 62 -0.19 0.29 16.95
C LYS A 62 -0.49 1.76 16.75
N PHE A 63 -1.59 2.01 16.02
CA PHE A 63 -2.12 3.35 15.85
C PHE A 63 -2.63 3.79 17.21
N SER A 64 -1.83 4.57 17.93
CA SER A 64 -2.37 5.48 18.93
C SER A 64 -3.00 6.61 18.14
N VAL A 65 -4.29 6.44 17.84
CA VAL A 65 -5.14 7.57 17.48
C VAL A 65 -5.38 8.28 18.81
N GLY A 66 -4.60 9.32 19.06
CA GLY A 66 -4.89 10.30 20.11
C GLY A 66 -5.98 11.24 19.66
#